data_AF-A0A9X8H973-F1
#
_entry.id   AF-A0A9X8H973-F1
#
_cell.length_a   1.000
_cell.length_b   1.000
_cell.length_c   1.000
_cell.angle_alpha   90.00
_cell.angle_beta   90.00
_cell.angle_gamma   90.00
#
_symmetry.space_group_name_H-M   'P 1'
#
loop_
_entity.id
_entity.type
_entity.pdbx_description
1 polymer ?
#
loop_
_entity_poly.entity_id
_entity_poly.type
_entity_poly.pdbx_seq_one_letter_code
_entity_poly.pdbx_strand_id
1 'polypeptide(L)'
;MEQQIAHFGQCPQQLFRTPHPARGPSSTRPLQEYPPTITKALMSGVSLGMCAVKVLGDRVVGVNSLGVIELHHWKLQKSKDGGDKWVFKTERDASPFDVVPRVPVYATTAAPPVAISSQGRVIVSGGAPTGTVHIRLVDVENGHVMARASVDGHAGVVTCLAMDVLGDDECFVSGSTDCSVLLWQLSHMNSPFRPPRVSSCPLMAFRGHRTAVSTCALSVPLGLVVSASDSMCLTTNDTSVVQVYNLMGTCIRQHEMELCTALQLSRDGSLLTASLPQCLRSYRVDDFSVAGEFAHPKEHAMVSCSDIGPHEADMLAVTGHADGSLVWHVLPDADGHLSVLGSVGRFLNLNSKLKVVKGTVQQAQKLAISTIDNAHAVSNTAKDIADEAKSMMQTIFGLFK
;
A
#
# COMPACT_ATOMS: atom_id res chain seq x y z
N MET A 1 48.80 30.67 22.75
CA MET A 1 48.34 29.69 21.75
C MET A 1 48.40 28.23 22.26
N GLU A 2 49.06 27.95 23.39
CA GLU A 2 49.22 26.57 23.90
C GLU A 2 48.10 26.07 24.82
N GLN A 3 47.24 26.92 25.38
CA GLN A 3 46.16 26.46 26.27
C GLN A 3 44.92 25.93 25.53
N GLN A 4 44.82 26.12 24.21
CA GLN A 4 43.64 25.72 23.44
C GLN A 4 43.68 24.26 22.96
N ILE A 5 44.82 23.58 23.12
CA ILE A 5 45.04 22.18 22.69
C ILE A 5 44.85 21.20 23.87
N ALA A 6 44.92 21.68 25.13
CA ALA A 6 44.86 20.82 26.32
C ALA A 6 43.48 20.18 26.60
N HIS A 7 42.43 20.62 25.91
CA HIS A 7 41.04 20.20 26.17
C HIS A 7 40.31 19.64 24.93
N PHE A 8 41.02 19.46 23.82
CA PHE A 8 40.45 18.84 22.63
C PHE A 8 40.38 17.32 22.84
N GLY A 9 39.17 16.77 22.95
CA GLY A 9 38.93 15.34 23.20
C GLY A 9 38.43 14.97 24.59
N GLN A 10 38.15 15.94 25.48
CA GLN A 10 37.49 15.63 26.75
C GLN A 10 35.98 15.42 26.53
N CYS A 11 35.47 14.28 26.98
CA CYS A 11 34.03 14.05 27.09
C CYS A 11 33.48 15.02 28.16
N PRO A 12 32.44 15.83 27.89
CA PRO A 12 31.96 16.83 28.84
C PRO A 12 31.59 16.15 30.17
N GLN A 13 32.10 16.67 31.29
CA GLN A 13 31.61 16.25 32.60
C GLN A 13 30.13 16.61 32.71
N GLN A 14 29.33 15.63 33.09
CA GLN A 14 27.88 15.66 33.24
C GLN A 14 27.40 17.00 33.86
N LEU A 15 26.85 17.88 33.02
CA LEU A 15 26.37 19.23 33.40
C LEU A 15 25.15 19.19 34.35
N PHE A 16 24.49 18.03 34.47
CA PHE A 16 23.31 17.84 35.31
C PHE A 16 23.63 16.89 36.47
N ARG A 17 23.72 17.45 37.68
CA ARG A 17 23.91 16.69 38.92
C ARG A 17 22.60 16.13 39.49
N THR A 18 21.47 16.60 38.98
CA THR A 18 20.15 16.05 39.29
C THR A 18 19.86 14.90 38.33
N PRO A 19 19.46 13.71 38.83
CA PRO A 19 18.98 12.65 37.95
C PRO A 19 17.83 13.19 37.09
N HIS A 20 17.80 12.77 35.83
CA HIS A 20 16.68 13.09 34.93
C HIS A 20 15.39 12.68 35.64
N PRO A 21 14.34 13.51 35.67
CA PRO A 21 13.06 13.11 36.25
C PRO A 21 12.66 11.76 35.67
N ALA A 22 12.32 10.80 36.54
CA ALA A 22 11.81 9.52 36.08
C ALA A 22 10.67 9.82 35.11
N ARG A 23 10.78 9.33 33.86
CA ARG A 23 9.66 9.37 32.94
C ARG A 23 8.51 8.71 33.70
N GLY A 24 7.44 9.46 33.96
CA GLY A 24 6.27 8.92 34.63
C GLY A 24 5.81 7.66 33.89
N PRO A 25 5.05 6.76 34.55
CA PRO A 25 4.48 5.62 33.84
C PRO A 25 3.82 6.17 32.58
N SER A 26 4.20 5.64 31.41
CA SER A 26 3.55 5.98 30.15
C SER A 26 2.09 5.66 30.35
N SER A 27 1.27 6.66 30.67
CA SER A 27 -0.17 6.47 30.73
C SER A 27 -0.55 6.23 29.28
N THR A 28 -0.65 4.95 28.90
CA THR A 28 -1.26 4.48 27.67
C THR A 28 -2.73 4.84 27.76
N ARG A 29 -3.05 6.12 27.60
CA ARG A 29 -4.41 6.51 27.25
C ARG A 29 -4.74 5.77 25.96
N PRO A 30 -5.92 5.15 25.83
CA PRO A 30 -6.36 4.65 24.54
C PRO A 30 -6.35 5.85 23.57
N LEU A 31 -5.49 5.82 22.56
CA LEU A 31 -5.49 6.81 21.46
C LEU A 31 -6.70 6.61 20.53
N GLN A 32 -7.52 5.60 20.80
CA GLN A 32 -8.72 5.29 20.04
C GLN A 32 -9.84 6.29 20.36
N GLU A 33 -9.76 7.49 19.79
CA GLU A 33 -10.81 8.51 19.88
C GLU A 33 -12.09 8.09 19.14
N TYR A 34 -11.93 7.31 18.06
CA TYR A 34 -13.02 6.76 17.28
C TYR A 34 -13.06 5.24 17.36
N PRO A 35 -14.21 4.63 17.69
CA PRO A 35 -14.33 3.19 17.68
C PRO A 35 -14.21 2.66 16.24
N PRO A 36 -13.66 1.45 16.08
CA PRO A 36 -13.39 0.87 14.77
C PRO A 36 -14.70 0.55 14.06
N THR A 37 -14.70 0.66 12.72
CA THR A 37 -15.88 0.33 11.91
C THR A 37 -15.64 -0.92 11.09
N ILE A 38 -16.54 -1.90 11.18
CA ILE A 38 -16.51 -3.11 10.34
C ILE A 38 -17.35 -2.88 9.07
N THR A 39 -16.80 -3.24 7.92
CA THR A 39 -17.56 -3.42 6.67
C THR A 39 -17.48 -4.87 6.21
N LYS A 40 -18.64 -5.54 6.00
CA LYS A 40 -18.76 -6.96 5.64
C LYS A 40 -19.08 -7.22 4.15
N ALA A 41 -19.05 -6.20 3.30
CA ALA A 41 -19.59 -6.27 1.96
C ALA A 41 -18.49 -6.26 0.90
N LEU A 42 -17.87 -7.42 0.63
CA LEU A 42 -17.03 -7.55 -0.57
C LEU A 42 -17.56 -8.61 -1.56
N MET A 43 -18.45 -9.55 -1.18
CA MET A 43 -19.18 -10.47 -2.08
C MET A 43 -20.57 -10.78 -1.48
N SER A 44 -21.64 -10.72 -2.28
CA SER A 44 -22.99 -11.11 -1.82
C SER A 44 -23.06 -12.63 -1.60
N GLY A 45 -22.95 -13.08 -0.35
CA GLY A 45 -23.29 -14.44 0.07
C GLY A 45 -22.13 -15.43 0.23
N VAL A 46 -20.89 -15.08 -0.13
CA VAL A 46 -19.70 -15.93 0.11
C VAL A 46 -18.63 -15.12 0.84
N SER A 47 -18.26 -15.57 2.03
CA SER A 47 -17.21 -14.98 2.86
C SER A 47 -15.85 -15.50 2.38
N LEU A 48 -15.11 -14.67 1.64
CA LEU A 48 -13.76 -14.96 1.17
C LEU A 48 -12.76 -14.09 1.93
N GLY A 49 -11.78 -14.70 2.59
CA GLY A 49 -10.78 -13.98 3.36
C GLY A 49 -9.96 -13.01 2.52
N MET A 50 -9.58 -11.87 3.11
CA MET A 50 -8.65 -10.92 2.50
C MET A 50 -7.21 -11.36 2.69
N CYS A 51 -6.36 -11.13 1.69
CA CYS A 51 -4.93 -11.46 1.73
C CYS A 51 -4.06 -10.22 1.55
N ALA A 52 -4.58 -9.20 0.88
CA ALA A 52 -4.00 -7.86 0.85
C ALA A 52 -5.10 -6.82 0.75
N VAL A 53 -4.81 -5.63 1.28
CA VAL A 53 -5.65 -4.45 1.17
C VAL A 53 -4.75 -3.25 0.90
N LYS A 54 -5.22 -2.29 0.11
CA LYS A 54 -4.56 -1.00 -0.11
C LYS A 54 -5.57 0.13 -0.07
N VAL A 55 -5.36 1.09 0.82
CA VAL A 55 -6.18 2.29 0.95
C VAL A 55 -5.63 3.36 0.01
N LEU A 56 -6.43 3.71 -0.98
CA LEU A 56 -6.19 4.84 -1.89
C LEU A 56 -7.07 6.03 -1.48
N GLY A 57 -6.88 7.18 -2.13
CA GLY A 57 -7.59 8.42 -1.78
C GLY A 57 -9.12 8.32 -1.80
N ASP A 58 -9.69 7.55 -2.73
CA ASP A 58 -11.15 7.37 -2.91
C ASP A 58 -11.59 5.91 -3.07
N ARG A 59 -10.63 4.97 -3.05
CA ARG A 59 -10.84 3.54 -3.29
C ARG A 59 -10.06 2.68 -2.31
N VAL A 60 -10.49 1.44 -2.17
CA VAL A 60 -9.75 0.34 -1.55
C VAL A 60 -9.55 -0.72 -2.62
N VAL A 61 -8.31 -1.13 -2.81
CA VAL A 61 -7.98 -2.31 -3.60
C VAL A 61 -7.79 -3.47 -2.63
N GLY A 62 -8.53 -4.57 -2.82
CA GLY A 62 -8.40 -5.79 -2.04
C GLY A 62 -7.95 -6.96 -2.92
N VAL A 63 -7.26 -7.93 -2.33
CA VAL A 63 -7.05 -9.24 -2.95
C VAL A 63 -7.55 -10.31 -2.00
N ASN A 64 -8.44 -11.17 -2.47
CA ASN A 64 -9.04 -12.23 -1.65
C ASN A 64 -8.26 -13.56 -1.72
N SER A 65 -8.68 -14.55 -0.93
CA SER A 65 -8.04 -15.86 -0.82
C SER A 65 -8.06 -16.70 -2.11
N LEU A 66 -8.94 -16.38 -3.06
CA LEU A 66 -8.94 -16.96 -4.40
C LEU A 66 -8.05 -16.18 -5.39
N GLY A 67 -7.30 -15.21 -4.88
CA GLY A 67 -6.44 -14.32 -5.65
C GLY A 67 -7.21 -13.29 -6.48
N VAL A 68 -8.53 -13.14 -6.30
CA VAL A 68 -9.30 -12.14 -7.04
C VAL A 68 -8.93 -10.75 -6.55
N ILE A 69 -8.63 -9.86 -7.49
CA ILE A 69 -8.39 -8.44 -7.24
C ILE A 69 -9.75 -7.74 -7.29
N GLU A 70 -10.09 -7.05 -6.22
CA GLU A 70 -11.38 -6.40 -6.04
C GLU A 70 -11.18 -4.91 -5.79
N LEU A 71 -12.06 -4.11 -6.38
CA LEU A 71 -12.03 -2.66 -6.23
C LEU A 71 -13.29 -2.21 -5.52
N HIS A 72 -13.11 -1.36 -4.53
CA HIS A 72 -14.20 -0.85 -3.72
C HIS A 72 -14.05 0.64 -3.51
N HIS A 73 -15.16 1.36 -3.44
CA HIS A 73 -15.16 2.75 -3.00
C HIS A 73 -15.30 2.81 -1.49
N TRP A 74 -14.65 3.76 -0.85
CA TRP A 74 -14.89 4.04 0.56
C TRP A 74 -15.37 5.47 0.74
N LYS A 75 -16.29 5.67 1.69
CA LYS A 75 -16.87 6.97 2.00
C LYS A 75 -17.04 7.13 3.51
N LEU A 76 -16.92 8.37 3.96
CA LEU A 76 -17.32 8.77 5.31
C LEU A 76 -18.81 9.10 5.32
N GLN A 77 -19.59 8.41 6.15
CA GLN A 77 -21.05 8.60 6.25
C GLN A 77 -21.47 8.78 7.71
N LYS A 78 -22.57 9.51 7.95
CA LYS A 78 -23.16 9.62 9.29
C LYS A 78 -23.79 8.29 9.70
N SER A 79 -23.59 7.87 10.95
CA SER A 79 -24.17 6.64 11.48
C SER A 79 -25.70 6.68 11.43
N LYS A 80 -26.33 5.55 11.07
CA LYS A 80 -27.80 5.40 11.05
C LYS A 80 -28.40 5.24 12.44
N ASP A 81 -27.58 4.92 13.44
CA ASP A 81 -28.01 4.64 14.82
C ASP A 81 -28.26 5.92 15.66
N GLY A 82 -28.56 7.05 15.02
CA GLY A 82 -29.10 8.24 15.69
C GLY A 82 -28.12 9.17 16.41
N GLY A 83 -26.80 9.06 16.19
CA GLY A 83 -25.79 9.95 16.79
C GLY A 83 -25.04 10.84 15.78
N ASP A 84 -24.31 11.86 16.25
CA ASP A 84 -23.42 12.70 15.43
C ASP A 84 -22.09 12.01 15.05
N LYS A 85 -22.12 10.67 14.99
CA LYS A 85 -20.96 9.80 14.80
C LYS A 85 -20.78 9.51 13.31
N TRP A 86 -19.57 9.72 12.81
CA TRP A 86 -19.19 9.37 11.44
C TRP A 86 -18.54 7.99 11.38
N VAL A 87 -18.81 7.25 10.31
CA VAL A 87 -18.31 5.88 10.09
C VAL A 87 -17.80 5.73 8.66
N PHE A 88 -16.69 5.01 8.51
CA PHE A 88 -16.16 4.65 7.20
C PHE A 88 -16.88 3.40 6.68
N LYS A 89 -17.38 3.48 5.46
CA LYS A 89 -18.03 2.35 4.80
C LYS A 89 -17.41 2.11 3.45
N THR A 90 -17.15 0.83 3.20
CA THR A 90 -16.77 0.31 1.89
C THR A 90 -18.03 -0.08 1.11
N GLU A 91 -18.19 0.48 -0.07
CA GLU A 91 -19.22 0.13 -1.04
C GLU A 91 -18.52 -0.55 -2.22
N ARG A 92 -18.95 -1.77 -2.58
CA ARG A 92 -18.40 -2.48 -3.73
C ARG A 92 -18.65 -1.68 -5.00
N ASP A 93 -17.61 -1.55 -5.81
CA ASP A 93 -17.78 -1.09 -7.19
C ASP A 93 -18.39 -2.24 -7.99
N ALA A 94 -19.66 -2.09 -8.36
CA ALA A 94 -20.43 -3.10 -9.08
C ALA A 94 -20.27 -2.98 -10.62
N SER A 95 -19.28 -2.21 -11.09
CA SER A 95 -18.95 -2.17 -12.51
C SER A 95 -18.69 -3.60 -13.02
N PRO A 96 -19.42 -4.04 -14.06
CA PRO A 96 -19.26 -5.39 -14.58
C PRO A 96 -17.89 -5.51 -15.24
N PHE A 97 -17.01 -6.30 -14.64
CA PHE A 97 -15.75 -6.68 -15.26
C PHE A 97 -16.00 -7.84 -16.24
N ASP A 98 -15.65 -7.67 -17.52
CA ASP A 98 -15.70 -8.75 -18.52
C ASP A 98 -14.73 -9.88 -18.15
N VAL A 99 -13.58 -9.53 -17.54
CA VAL A 99 -12.58 -10.48 -17.01
C VAL A 99 -12.19 -10.06 -15.61
N VAL A 100 -12.46 -10.93 -14.63
CA VAL A 100 -12.08 -10.69 -13.23
C VAL A 100 -10.56 -10.83 -13.07
N PRO A 101 -9.83 -9.75 -12.74
CA PRO A 101 -8.39 -9.81 -12.51
C PRO A 101 -8.07 -10.71 -11.32
N ARG A 102 -7.02 -11.51 -11.45
CA ARG A 102 -6.53 -12.37 -10.35
C ARG A 102 -5.03 -12.23 -10.16
N VAL A 103 -4.48 -12.76 -9.08
CA VAL A 103 -3.06 -13.15 -8.93
C VAL A 103 -2.95 -14.68 -8.95
N PRO A 104 -1.77 -15.25 -9.24
CA PRO A 104 -1.56 -16.69 -9.06
C PRO A 104 -1.77 -17.09 -7.58
N VAL A 105 -2.33 -18.28 -7.35
CA VAL A 105 -2.55 -18.84 -6.01
C VAL A 105 -1.94 -20.24 -5.98
N TYR A 106 -1.22 -20.54 -4.90
CA TYR A 106 -0.50 -21.79 -4.70
C TYR A 106 -0.87 -22.41 -3.35
N ALA A 107 -0.93 -23.74 -3.28
CA ALA A 107 -1.30 -24.48 -2.08
C ALA A 107 -0.22 -24.49 -0.97
N THR A 108 0.95 -23.96 -1.27
CA THR A 108 2.13 -23.83 -0.39
C THR A 108 1.97 -22.80 0.72
N THR A 109 0.99 -21.90 0.60
CA THR A 109 0.68 -20.86 1.59
C THR A 109 -0.81 -20.86 1.89
N ALA A 110 -1.21 -20.61 3.14
CA ALA A 110 -2.62 -20.53 3.52
C ALA A 110 -3.37 -19.38 2.81
N ALA A 111 -2.66 -18.29 2.52
CA ALA A 111 -3.11 -17.15 1.76
C ALA A 111 -1.98 -16.68 0.83
N PRO A 112 -2.26 -16.24 -0.41
CA PRO A 112 -1.22 -15.72 -1.30
C PRO A 112 -0.60 -14.44 -0.70
N PRO A 113 0.73 -14.35 -0.56
CA PRO A 113 1.37 -13.10 -0.17
C PRO A 113 1.26 -12.13 -1.32
N VAL A 114 0.77 -10.92 -1.02
CA VAL A 114 0.51 -9.89 -2.01
C VAL A 114 0.90 -8.53 -1.44
N ALA A 115 1.56 -7.73 -2.26
CA ALA A 115 1.77 -6.31 -2.03
C ALA A 115 1.22 -5.49 -3.20
N ILE A 116 0.71 -4.30 -2.89
CA ILE A 116 0.05 -3.42 -3.85
C ILE A 116 0.77 -2.07 -3.81
N SER A 117 1.12 -1.55 -4.99
CA SER A 117 1.69 -0.20 -5.18
C SER A 117 0.85 0.90 -4.53
N SER A 118 1.50 2.03 -4.25
CA SER A 118 0.85 3.23 -3.71
C SER A 118 -0.32 3.74 -4.55
N GLN A 119 -0.28 3.49 -5.86
CA GLN A 119 -1.32 3.87 -6.84
C GLN A 119 -2.35 2.77 -7.11
N GLY A 120 -2.21 1.58 -6.52
CA GLY A 120 -3.10 0.44 -6.75
C GLY A 120 -2.93 -0.26 -8.11
N ARG A 121 -1.99 0.18 -8.95
CA ARG A 121 -1.80 -0.30 -10.34
C ARG A 121 -0.91 -1.53 -10.44
N VAL A 122 0.14 -1.62 -9.62
CA VAL A 122 1.05 -2.76 -9.60
C VAL A 122 0.67 -3.66 -8.44
N ILE A 123 0.52 -4.95 -8.73
CA ILE A 123 0.26 -5.99 -7.74
C ILE A 123 1.37 -7.02 -7.86
N VAL A 124 2.11 -7.19 -6.77
CA VAL A 124 3.18 -8.18 -6.62
C VAL A 124 2.65 -9.33 -5.79
N SER A 125 2.85 -10.57 -6.24
CA SER A 125 2.33 -11.78 -5.59
C SER A 125 3.38 -12.88 -5.55
N GLY A 126 3.46 -13.59 -4.43
CA GLY A 126 4.38 -14.72 -4.24
C GLY A 126 3.67 -16.05 -3.99
N GLY A 127 4.30 -16.93 -3.23
CA GLY A 127 3.75 -18.24 -2.84
C GLY A 127 4.13 -19.38 -3.78
N ALA A 128 4.74 -19.15 -4.94
CA ALA A 128 5.14 -20.24 -5.83
C ALA A 128 6.12 -21.22 -5.14
N PRO A 129 5.98 -22.55 -5.33
CA PRO A 129 6.94 -23.53 -4.80
C PRO A 129 8.39 -23.29 -5.24
N THR A 130 8.57 -22.62 -6.37
CA THR A 130 9.86 -22.25 -6.96
C THR A 130 10.49 -21.01 -6.35
N GLY A 131 9.79 -20.30 -5.45
CA GLY A 131 10.24 -19.00 -4.93
C GLY A 131 10.06 -17.83 -5.90
N THR A 132 9.39 -18.05 -7.04
CA THR A 132 9.11 -17.02 -8.04
C THR A 132 8.15 -15.96 -7.50
N VAL A 133 8.48 -14.69 -7.77
CA VAL A 133 7.60 -13.55 -7.54
C VAL A 133 6.97 -13.14 -8.87
N HIS A 134 5.65 -12.97 -8.87
CA HIS A 134 4.88 -12.52 -10.04
C HIS A 134 4.43 -11.08 -9.87
N ILE A 135 4.48 -10.30 -10.95
CA ILE A 135 4.09 -8.90 -10.98
C ILE A 135 3.00 -8.73 -12.05
N ARG A 136 1.91 -8.06 -11.69
CA ARG A 136 0.83 -7.70 -12.59
C ARG A 136 0.63 -6.19 -12.59
N LEU A 137 0.60 -5.59 -13.78
CA LEU A 137 0.09 -4.24 -13.97
C LEU A 137 -1.40 -4.32 -14.25
N VAL A 138 -2.18 -3.58 -13.47
CA VAL A 138 -3.64 -3.56 -13.47
C VAL A 138 -4.12 -2.14 -13.78
N ASP A 139 -5.07 -2.05 -14.69
CA ASP A 139 -5.88 -0.87 -14.89
C ASP A 139 -6.88 -0.76 -13.74
N VAL A 140 -6.70 0.23 -12.86
CA VAL A 140 -7.56 0.43 -11.69
C VAL A 140 -8.97 0.89 -12.09
N GLU A 141 -9.16 1.46 -13.28
CA GLU A 141 -10.50 1.88 -13.73
C GLU A 141 -11.30 0.71 -14.30
N ASN A 142 -10.65 -0.16 -15.08
CA ASN A 142 -11.32 -1.24 -15.81
C ASN A 142 -11.04 -2.64 -15.25
N GLY A 143 -10.20 -2.75 -14.21
CA GLY A 143 -9.80 -4.03 -13.62
C GLY A 143 -8.97 -4.94 -14.54
N HIS A 144 -8.47 -4.46 -15.68
CA HIS A 144 -7.76 -5.31 -16.63
C HIS A 144 -6.28 -5.48 -16.28
N VAL A 145 -5.76 -6.71 -16.40
CA VAL A 145 -4.31 -6.95 -16.32
C VAL A 145 -3.65 -6.55 -17.64
N MET A 146 -2.94 -5.41 -17.63
CA MET A 146 -2.30 -4.82 -18.80
C MET A 146 -0.96 -5.47 -19.14
N ALA A 147 -0.20 -5.90 -18.13
CA ALA A 147 1.10 -6.52 -18.31
C ALA A 147 1.44 -7.48 -17.16
N ARG A 148 2.37 -8.40 -17.43
CA ARG A 148 2.85 -9.40 -16.49
C ARG A 148 4.38 -9.48 -16.54
N ALA A 149 5.00 -9.68 -15.39
CA ALA A 149 6.41 -10.00 -15.26
C ALA A 149 6.60 -11.01 -14.12
N SER A 150 7.79 -11.62 -14.06
CA SER A 150 8.19 -12.49 -12.95
C SER A 150 9.69 -12.39 -12.71
N VAL A 151 10.10 -12.69 -11.49
CA VAL A 151 11.51 -12.75 -11.10
C VAL A 151 11.73 -13.90 -10.13
N ASP A 152 12.90 -14.52 -10.25
CA ASP A 152 13.36 -15.61 -9.40
C ASP A 152 14.54 -15.13 -8.55
N GLY A 153 14.65 -15.63 -7.32
CA GLY A 153 15.77 -15.29 -6.44
C GLY A 153 15.75 -15.99 -5.08
N HIS A 154 14.56 -16.31 -4.56
CA HIS A 154 14.44 -17.12 -3.36
C HIS A 154 14.69 -18.60 -3.63
N ALA A 155 15.26 -19.29 -2.65
CA ALA A 155 15.41 -20.75 -2.66
C ALA A 155 14.21 -21.46 -2.01
N GLY A 156 13.33 -20.70 -1.38
CA GLY A 156 12.12 -21.17 -0.72
C GLY A 156 10.87 -20.39 -1.14
N VAL A 157 9.73 -20.79 -0.61
CA VAL A 157 8.44 -20.16 -0.88
C VAL A 157 8.44 -18.74 -0.34
N VAL A 158 8.09 -17.77 -1.17
CA VAL A 158 7.85 -16.39 -0.73
C VAL A 158 6.58 -16.38 0.14
N THR A 159 6.68 -15.86 1.35
CA THR A 159 5.66 -15.88 2.41
C THR A 159 5.10 -14.50 2.74
N CYS A 160 5.83 -13.43 2.43
CA CYS A 160 5.37 -12.05 2.65
C CYS A 160 6.00 -11.09 1.64
N LEU A 161 5.30 -9.98 1.38
CA LEU A 161 5.72 -8.93 0.45
C LEU A 161 5.35 -7.56 1.03
N ALA A 162 6.19 -6.56 0.78
CA ALA A 162 5.88 -5.16 1.06
C ALA A 162 6.45 -4.25 -0.04
N MET A 163 5.80 -3.13 -0.29
CA MET A 163 6.15 -2.17 -1.34
C MET A 163 6.25 -0.76 -0.77
N ASP A 164 7.14 0.04 -1.36
CA ASP A 164 7.24 1.46 -1.07
C ASP A 164 7.78 2.24 -2.28
N VAL A 165 7.58 3.56 -2.29
CA VAL A 165 7.91 4.45 -3.40
C VAL A 165 9.36 4.92 -3.31
N LEU A 166 10.07 4.93 -4.44
CA LEU A 166 11.41 5.50 -4.60
C LEU A 166 11.39 6.56 -5.73
N GLY A 167 10.97 7.77 -5.40
CA GLY A 167 10.81 8.83 -6.40
C GLY A 167 9.76 8.44 -7.45
N ASP A 168 10.18 8.29 -8.70
CA ASP A 168 9.34 7.80 -9.80
C ASP A 168 9.28 6.26 -9.86
N ASP A 169 10.23 5.55 -9.26
CA ASP A 169 10.27 4.10 -9.22
C ASP A 169 9.54 3.55 -7.98
N GLU A 170 9.35 2.23 -7.93
CA GLU A 170 8.90 1.54 -6.73
C GLU A 170 9.93 0.49 -6.33
N CYS A 171 10.04 0.22 -5.04
CA CYS A 171 10.80 -0.90 -4.51
C CYS A 171 9.86 -1.86 -3.82
N PHE A 172 10.25 -3.13 -3.78
CA PHE A 172 9.54 -4.11 -2.97
C PHE A 172 10.53 -5.04 -2.29
N VAL A 173 10.10 -5.58 -1.16
CA VAL A 173 10.81 -6.65 -0.46
C VAL A 173 9.98 -7.92 -0.47
N SER A 174 10.65 -9.06 -0.56
CA SER A 174 10.06 -10.39 -0.45
C SER A 174 10.73 -11.18 0.68
N GLY A 175 9.94 -11.67 1.64
CA GLY A 175 10.40 -12.59 2.67
C GLY A 175 10.01 -14.04 2.34
N SER A 176 10.80 -15.00 2.81
CA SER A 176 10.66 -16.40 2.38
C SER A 176 10.88 -17.41 3.50
N THR A 177 10.47 -18.65 3.24
CA THR A 177 10.82 -19.84 4.04
C THR A 177 12.32 -20.14 4.03
N ASP A 178 13.10 -19.55 3.12
CA ASP A 178 14.57 -19.64 3.12
C ASP A 178 15.25 -18.73 4.17
N CYS A 179 14.47 -18.12 5.07
CA CYS A 179 14.92 -17.26 6.17
C CYS A 179 15.58 -15.94 5.71
N SER A 180 15.41 -15.56 4.44
CA SER A 180 15.94 -14.30 3.91
C SER A 180 14.82 -13.34 3.49
N VAL A 181 15.17 -12.06 3.43
CA VAL A 181 14.39 -11.02 2.77
C VAL A 181 15.20 -10.45 1.61
N LEU A 182 14.61 -10.29 0.43
CA LEU A 182 15.25 -9.75 -0.75
C LEU A 182 14.64 -8.41 -1.15
N LEU A 183 15.47 -7.41 -1.46
CA LEU A 183 15.05 -6.11 -1.99
C LEU A 183 15.12 -6.10 -3.52
N TRP A 184 14.09 -5.55 -4.15
CA TRP A 184 13.95 -5.46 -5.60
C TRP A 184 13.53 -4.05 -6.01
N GLN A 185 13.88 -3.66 -7.22
CA GLN A 185 13.44 -2.40 -7.83
C GLN A 185 12.52 -2.67 -9.01
N LEU A 186 11.45 -1.88 -9.09
CA LEU A 186 10.48 -1.82 -10.19
C LEU A 186 10.60 -0.45 -10.87
N SER A 187 10.91 -0.45 -12.16
CA SER A 187 11.02 0.77 -12.95
C SER A 187 9.68 1.51 -13.08
N HIS A 188 9.74 2.84 -13.15
CA HIS A 188 8.63 3.79 -13.26
C HIS A 188 7.40 3.29 -14.04
N MET A 189 6.30 3.15 -13.28
CA MET A 189 5.03 2.57 -13.73
C MET A 189 3.94 3.60 -14.04
N ASN A 190 4.29 4.91 -14.07
CA ASN A 190 3.30 5.98 -14.32
C ASN A 190 2.87 6.10 -15.79
N SER A 191 3.48 5.34 -16.71
CA SER A 191 3.02 5.25 -18.09
C SER A 191 2.09 4.05 -18.27
N PRO A 192 0.82 4.24 -18.67
CA PRO A 192 -0.15 3.15 -18.84
C PRO A 192 0.25 2.10 -19.87
N PHE A 193 1.28 2.37 -20.70
CA PHE A 193 1.70 1.48 -21.78
C PHE A 193 3.09 0.88 -21.60
N ARG A 194 3.74 1.09 -20.44
CA ARG A 194 5.03 0.45 -20.17
C ARG A 194 4.84 -0.77 -19.26
N PRO A 195 5.26 -1.97 -19.69
CA PRO A 195 5.23 -3.14 -18.83
C PRO A 195 6.19 -2.95 -17.65
N PRO A 196 5.88 -3.54 -16.48
CA PRO A 196 6.77 -3.49 -15.32
C PRO A 196 8.10 -4.15 -15.63
N ARG A 197 9.20 -3.46 -15.32
CA ARG A 197 10.54 -4.03 -15.33
C ARG A 197 11.03 -4.14 -13.91
N VAL A 198 11.29 -5.36 -13.49
CA VAL A 198 11.90 -5.68 -12.21
C VAL A 198 13.39 -5.91 -12.40
N SER A 199 14.21 -5.56 -11.40
CA SER A 199 15.63 -5.91 -11.38
C SER A 199 15.81 -7.43 -11.56
N SER A 200 16.74 -7.85 -12.42
CA SER A 200 16.96 -9.27 -12.72
C SER A 200 17.59 -10.07 -11.57
N CYS A 201 18.10 -9.37 -10.57
CA CYS A 201 18.62 -9.89 -9.33
C CYS A 201 18.20 -8.98 -8.17
N PRO A 202 18.21 -9.47 -6.92
CA PRO A 202 17.90 -8.63 -5.77
C PRO A 202 19.00 -7.58 -5.59
N LEU A 203 18.60 -6.35 -5.29
CA LEU A 203 19.50 -5.25 -4.95
C LEU A 203 20.22 -5.50 -3.61
N MET A 204 19.56 -6.18 -2.68
CA MET A 204 20.08 -6.51 -1.36
C MET A 204 19.42 -7.79 -0.82
N ALA A 205 20.17 -8.54 -0.01
CA ALA A 205 19.66 -9.67 0.75
C ALA A 205 19.87 -9.46 2.25
N PHE A 206 18.77 -9.44 3.02
CA PHE A 206 18.78 -9.33 4.47
C PHE A 206 18.70 -10.72 5.09
N ARG A 207 19.62 -11.03 6.00
CA ARG A 207 19.75 -12.33 6.65
C ARG A 207 19.93 -12.13 8.14
N GLY A 208 19.31 -13.00 8.94
CA GLY A 208 19.37 -12.92 10.39
C GLY A 208 18.30 -13.76 11.09
N HIS A 209 17.18 -14.02 10.41
CA HIS A 209 16.15 -14.93 10.89
C HIS A 209 16.63 -16.38 10.88
N ARG A 210 16.14 -17.16 11.84
CA ARG A 210 16.43 -18.61 11.98
C ARG A 210 15.30 -19.49 11.48
N THR A 211 14.13 -18.90 11.27
CA THR A 211 12.90 -19.53 10.84
C THR A 211 12.33 -18.74 9.66
N ALA A 212 11.27 -19.26 9.04
CA ALA A 212 10.62 -18.63 7.90
C ALA A 212 10.19 -17.20 8.24
N VAL A 213 10.42 -16.26 7.32
CA VAL A 213 9.96 -14.88 7.50
C VAL A 213 8.43 -14.87 7.41
N SER A 214 7.72 -14.43 8.43
CA SER A 214 6.25 -14.43 8.47
C SER A 214 5.66 -13.15 7.89
N THR A 215 6.27 -11.99 8.12
CA THR A 215 5.83 -10.70 7.57
C THR A 215 6.98 -9.71 7.40
N CYS A 216 6.80 -8.69 6.56
CA CYS A 216 7.80 -7.66 6.31
C CYS A 216 7.17 -6.29 5.99
N ALA A 217 7.97 -5.23 6.16
CA ALA A 217 7.66 -3.85 5.83
C ALA A 217 8.90 -3.15 5.25
N LEU A 218 8.68 -2.15 4.39
CA LEU A 218 9.74 -1.40 3.71
C LEU A 218 9.46 0.10 3.87
N SER A 219 10.51 0.87 4.18
CA SER A 219 10.53 2.32 4.06
C SER A 219 11.79 2.72 3.30
N VAL A 220 11.65 3.01 2.01
CA VAL A 220 12.76 3.45 1.17
C VAL A 220 13.26 4.85 1.56
N PRO A 221 12.39 5.85 1.85
CA PRO A 221 12.84 7.19 2.23
C PRO A 221 13.79 7.22 3.43
N LEU A 222 13.61 6.29 4.39
CA LEU A 222 14.47 6.18 5.57
C LEU A 222 15.53 5.10 5.44
N GLY A 223 15.46 4.32 4.36
CA GLY A 223 16.33 3.20 4.13
C GLY A 223 16.19 2.07 5.14
N LEU A 224 14.95 1.75 5.54
CA LEU A 224 14.64 0.70 6.51
C LEU A 224 13.90 -0.49 5.86
N VAL A 225 14.28 -1.69 6.30
CA VAL A 225 13.54 -2.92 6.05
C VAL A 225 13.25 -3.58 7.38
N VAL A 226 11.99 -3.88 7.66
CA VAL A 226 11.57 -4.58 8.87
C VAL A 226 11.02 -5.93 8.48
N SER A 227 11.36 -6.95 9.24
CA SER A 227 10.85 -8.31 9.02
C SER A 227 10.61 -9.02 10.34
N ALA A 228 9.57 -9.83 10.39
CA ALA A 228 9.27 -10.70 11.50
C ALA A 228 9.42 -12.16 11.09
N SER A 229 9.79 -12.98 12.06
CA SER A 229 9.76 -14.42 11.94
C SER A 229 9.20 -14.99 13.23
N ASP A 230 8.40 -16.04 13.09
CA ASP A 230 7.77 -16.67 14.24
C ASP A 230 8.78 -17.59 14.92
N SER A 231 8.99 -17.38 16.21
CA SER A 231 9.78 -18.25 17.06
C SER A 231 8.86 -19.21 17.80
N MET A 232 8.85 -20.46 17.35
CA MET A 232 8.17 -21.53 18.08
C MET A 232 9.07 -21.98 19.23
N CYS A 233 8.79 -21.51 20.44
CA CYS A 233 9.43 -22.01 21.65
C CYS A 233 8.47 -22.97 22.35
N LEU A 234 8.89 -24.22 22.58
CA LEU A 234 8.04 -25.24 23.22
C LEU A 234 7.61 -24.91 24.67
N THR A 235 8.18 -23.84 25.26
CA THR A 235 8.00 -23.49 26.68
C THR A 235 7.32 -22.13 26.91
N THR A 236 7.13 -21.31 25.88
CA THR A 236 6.47 -19.99 25.97
C THR A 236 5.38 -19.86 24.91
N ASN A 237 4.49 -18.89 25.05
CA ASN A 237 3.52 -18.53 24.00
C ASN A 237 4.26 -18.25 22.68
N ASP A 238 3.60 -18.47 21.54
CA ASP A 238 4.15 -18.13 20.22
C ASP A 238 4.47 -16.63 20.15
N THR A 239 5.72 -16.30 19.85
CA THR A 239 6.23 -14.92 19.72
C THR A 239 6.79 -14.69 18.33
N SER A 240 6.79 -13.42 17.90
CA SER A 240 7.46 -12.99 16.69
C SER A 240 8.76 -12.26 17.06
N VAL A 241 9.86 -12.65 16.43
CA VAL A 241 11.12 -11.91 16.48
C VAL A 241 11.14 -10.94 15.31
N VAL A 242 11.14 -9.65 15.62
CA VAL A 242 11.22 -8.56 14.64
C VAL A 242 12.66 -8.08 14.52
N GLN A 243 13.14 -7.96 13.29
CA GLN A 243 14.46 -7.43 12.95
C GLN A 243 14.33 -6.22 12.03
N VAL A 244 15.10 -5.17 12.34
CA VAL A 244 15.16 -3.91 11.57
C VAL A 244 16.54 -3.82 10.91
N TYR A 245 16.53 -3.66 9.60
CA TYR A 245 17.73 -3.56 8.77
C TYR A 245 17.82 -2.19 8.11
N ASN A 246 19.04 -1.70 7.87
CA ASN A 246 19.25 -0.67 6.87
C ASN A 246 19.27 -1.28 5.46
N LEU A 247 19.12 -0.46 4.41
CA LEU A 247 19.22 -0.92 3.01
C LEU A 247 20.58 -1.53 2.64
N MET A 248 21.62 -1.38 3.46
CA MET A 248 22.94 -2.00 3.26
C MET A 248 23.01 -3.43 3.81
N GLY A 249 21.91 -3.99 4.31
CA GLY A 249 21.85 -5.37 4.78
C GLY A 249 22.21 -5.56 6.26
N THR A 250 22.52 -4.49 6.99
CA THR A 250 22.93 -4.59 8.41
C THR A 250 21.71 -4.60 9.30
N CYS A 251 21.58 -5.62 10.15
CA CYS A 251 20.58 -5.64 11.23
C CYS A 251 20.99 -4.62 12.30
N ILE A 252 20.19 -3.56 12.45
CA ILE A 252 20.43 -2.49 13.43
C ILE A 252 19.74 -2.82 14.76
N ARG A 253 18.62 -3.55 14.71
CA ARG A 253 17.81 -3.80 15.89
C ARG A 253 17.06 -5.13 15.80
N GLN A 254 16.87 -5.75 16.96
CA GLN A 254 16.01 -6.91 17.12
C GLN A 254 15.14 -6.74 18.36
N HIS A 255 13.88 -7.18 18.28
CA HIS A 255 12.92 -7.15 19.38
C HIS A 255 11.99 -8.36 19.30
N GLU A 256 11.60 -8.88 20.45
CA GLU A 256 10.63 -9.96 20.55
C GLU A 256 9.28 -9.38 20.99
N MET A 257 8.21 -9.73 20.28
CA MET A 257 6.86 -9.27 20.56
C MET A 257 5.84 -10.40 20.42
N GLU A 258 4.60 -10.12 20.79
CA GLU A 258 3.45 -10.99 20.52
C GLU A 258 3.35 -11.32 19.02
N LEU A 259 2.82 -12.51 18.70
CA LEU A 259 2.66 -12.98 17.34
C LEU A 259 1.96 -11.92 16.46
N CYS A 260 2.65 -11.48 15.41
CA CYS A 260 2.13 -10.48 14.48
C CYS A 260 1.86 -11.08 13.10
N THR A 261 0.70 -10.76 12.51
CA THR A 261 0.33 -11.25 11.17
C THR A 261 0.74 -10.29 10.06
N ALA A 262 0.86 -9.00 10.37
CA ALA A 262 1.27 -7.98 9.42
C ALA A 262 2.06 -6.86 10.12
N LEU A 263 3.03 -6.29 9.39
CA LEU A 263 3.84 -5.15 9.84
C LEU A 263 3.75 -4.01 8.82
N GLN A 264 3.66 -2.79 9.32
CA GLN A 264 3.61 -1.58 8.51
C GLN A 264 4.43 -0.46 9.13
N LEU A 265 5.21 0.22 8.31
CA LEU A 265 5.91 1.43 8.73
C LEU A 265 5.05 2.65 8.39
N SER A 266 5.05 3.64 9.28
CA SER A 266 4.55 4.97 8.94
C SER A 266 5.44 5.60 7.85
N ARG A 267 4.93 6.58 7.10
CA ARG A 267 5.71 7.24 6.04
C ARG A 267 6.96 7.94 6.55
N ASP A 268 6.87 8.55 7.73
CA ASP A 268 8.02 9.13 8.42
C ASP A 268 8.90 8.06 9.10
N GLY A 269 8.44 6.81 9.09
CA GLY A 269 8.98 5.59 9.70
C GLY A 269 9.47 5.74 11.13
N SER A 270 8.87 6.69 11.86
CA SER A 270 9.00 6.80 13.30
C SER A 270 8.23 5.68 14.02
N LEU A 271 7.18 5.16 13.37
CA LEU A 271 6.29 4.15 13.93
C LEU A 271 6.29 2.87 13.08
N LEU A 272 6.33 1.74 13.79
CA LEU A 272 6.02 0.41 13.28
C LEU A 272 4.69 -0.02 13.86
N THR A 273 3.69 -0.24 13.02
CA THR A 273 2.40 -0.79 13.43
C THR A 273 2.37 -2.28 13.14
N ALA A 274 2.12 -3.08 14.17
CA ALA A 274 1.94 -4.52 14.08
C ALA A 274 0.45 -4.87 14.21
N SER A 275 -0.02 -5.77 13.35
CA SER A 275 -1.34 -6.39 13.47
C SER A 275 -1.25 -7.62 14.37
N LEU A 276 -1.85 -7.51 15.55
CA LEU A 276 -1.89 -8.54 16.58
C LEU A 276 -3.30 -9.16 16.65
N PRO A 277 -3.50 -10.31 17.32
CA PRO A 277 -4.80 -10.99 17.35
C PRO A 277 -5.95 -10.15 17.92
N GLN A 278 -5.68 -9.24 18.86
CA GLN A 278 -6.72 -8.43 19.52
C GLN A 278 -6.66 -6.94 19.22
N CYS A 279 -5.57 -6.44 18.65
CA CYS A 279 -5.38 -5.02 18.39
C CYS A 279 -4.36 -4.75 17.29
N LEU A 280 -4.39 -3.53 16.77
CA LEU A 280 -3.22 -2.93 16.13
C LEU A 280 -2.39 -2.25 17.21
N ARG A 281 -1.10 -2.52 17.25
CA ARG A 281 -0.18 -1.86 18.20
C ARG A 281 0.91 -1.13 17.44
N SER A 282 1.06 0.16 17.72
CA SER A 282 2.09 1.00 17.14
C SER A 282 3.25 1.11 18.13
N TYR A 283 4.45 0.88 17.62
CA TYR A 283 5.71 0.92 18.34
C TYR A 283 6.59 2.01 17.76
N ARG A 284 7.39 2.69 18.58
CA ARG A 284 8.46 3.55 18.07
C ARG A 284 9.59 2.68 17.53
N VAL A 285 10.05 2.94 16.31
CA VAL A 285 11.13 2.15 15.68
C VAL A 285 12.46 2.27 16.44
N ASP A 286 12.66 3.40 17.13
CA ASP A 286 13.90 3.70 17.87
C ASP A 286 14.11 2.90 19.15
N ASP A 287 13.05 2.45 19.82
CA ASP A 287 13.17 1.75 21.10
C ASP A 287 12.14 0.64 21.31
N PHE A 288 11.26 0.40 20.32
CA PHE A 288 10.12 -0.49 20.43
C PHE A 288 9.22 -0.19 21.64
N SER A 289 9.22 1.04 22.13
CA SER A 289 8.21 1.47 23.11
C SER A 289 6.84 1.56 22.44
N VAL A 290 5.80 1.13 23.16
CA VAL A 290 4.43 1.20 22.66
C VAL A 290 4.01 2.67 22.57
N ALA A 291 3.75 3.14 21.36
CA ALA A 291 3.26 4.48 21.06
C ALA A 291 1.73 4.55 21.13
N GLY A 292 1.04 3.46 20.75
CA GLY A 292 -0.41 3.43 20.71
C GLY A 292 -0.98 2.03 20.50
N GLU A 293 -2.25 1.85 20.84
CA GLU A 293 -2.97 0.61 20.65
C GLU A 293 -4.41 0.90 20.19
N PHE A 294 -4.87 0.18 19.17
CA PHE A 294 -6.20 0.28 18.58
C PHE A 294 -6.88 -1.09 18.65
N ALA A 295 -7.81 -1.23 19.59
CA ALA A 295 -8.48 -2.51 19.82
C ALA A 295 -9.37 -2.88 18.63
N HIS A 296 -9.34 -4.14 18.21
CA HIS A 296 -10.30 -4.67 17.25
C HIS A 296 -11.70 -4.80 17.89
N PRO A 297 -12.78 -4.77 17.08
CA PRO A 297 -14.13 -5.08 17.56
C PRO A 297 -14.21 -6.46 18.22
N LYS A 298 -15.10 -6.68 19.19
CA LYS A 298 -15.22 -7.99 19.87
C LYS A 298 -15.57 -9.16 18.93
N GLU A 299 -16.33 -8.90 17.88
CA GLU A 299 -16.76 -9.90 16.90
C GLU A 299 -16.05 -9.67 15.56
N HIS A 300 -14.78 -10.06 15.48
CA HIS A 300 -13.99 -10.03 14.24
C HIS A 300 -13.33 -11.39 13.99
N ALA A 301 -13.16 -11.75 12.72
CA ALA A 301 -12.34 -12.91 12.33
C ALA A 301 -10.84 -12.57 12.46
N MET A 302 -9.95 -13.55 12.35
CA MET A 302 -8.51 -13.31 12.43
C MET A 302 -8.04 -12.30 11.37
N VAL A 303 -7.14 -11.40 11.78
CA VAL A 303 -6.51 -10.43 10.88
C VAL A 303 -5.54 -11.15 9.96
N SER A 304 -5.74 -11.02 8.66
CA SER A 304 -4.94 -11.67 7.62
C SER A 304 -4.07 -10.68 6.83
N CYS A 305 -4.44 -9.40 6.79
CA CYS A 305 -3.64 -8.35 6.18
C CYS A 305 -3.99 -6.98 6.77
N SER A 306 -3.14 -5.98 6.53
CA SER A 306 -3.40 -4.60 6.93
C SER A 306 -2.81 -3.59 5.96
N ASP A 307 -3.40 -2.39 5.91
CA ASP A 307 -2.82 -1.22 5.25
C ASP A 307 -2.95 0.06 6.08
N ILE A 308 -1.96 0.96 5.94
CA ILE A 308 -2.02 2.32 6.46
C ILE A 308 -2.07 3.26 5.25
N GLY A 309 -3.05 4.16 5.24
CA GLY A 309 -3.19 5.10 4.15
C GLY A 309 -4.36 6.08 4.30
N PRO A 310 -4.72 6.79 3.22
CA PRO A 310 -4.00 6.81 1.94
C PRO A 310 -2.57 7.34 2.07
N HIS A 311 -1.69 6.95 1.15
CA HIS A 311 -0.27 7.34 1.11
C HIS A 311 -0.01 8.86 1.17
N GLU A 312 -1.03 9.70 1.02
CA GLU A 312 -0.90 11.17 1.12
C GLU A 312 -1.08 11.67 2.57
N ALA A 313 -1.78 10.91 3.43
CA ALA A 313 -2.20 11.38 4.75
C ALA A 313 -2.10 10.39 5.93
N ASP A 314 -1.73 9.11 5.73
CA ASP A 314 -1.54 8.08 6.79
C ASP A 314 -2.61 8.14 7.91
N MET A 315 -3.85 8.38 7.53
CA MET A 315 -4.93 8.75 8.46
C MET A 315 -5.80 7.57 8.87
N LEU A 316 -5.72 6.46 8.14
CA LEU A 316 -6.51 5.26 8.36
C LEU A 316 -5.60 4.05 8.43
N ALA A 317 -5.86 3.17 9.39
CA ALA A 317 -5.39 1.80 9.34
C ALA A 317 -6.59 0.90 9.02
N VAL A 318 -6.43 0.02 8.03
CA VAL A 318 -7.45 -0.92 7.60
C VAL A 318 -6.92 -2.32 7.77
N THR A 319 -7.63 -3.18 8.49
CA THR A 319 -7.32 -4.61 8.55
C THR A 319 -8.30 -5.39 7.71
N GLY A 320 -7.76 -6.30 6.89
CA GLY A 320 -8.52 -7.35 6.22
C GLY A 320 -8.52 -8.61 7.05
N HIS A 321 -9.64 -9.32 7.03
CA HIS A 321 -9.87 -10.46 7.90
C HIS A 321 -10.15 -11.74 7.08
N ALA A 322 -10.00 -12.90 7.74
CA ALA A 322 -10.22 -14.21 7.15
C ALA A 322 -11.68 -14.45 6.68
N ASP A 323 -12.64 -13.67 7.17
CA ASP A 323 -14.05 -13.69 6.73
C ASP A 323 -14.35 -12.69 5.60
N GLY A 324 -13.34 -11.97 5.11
CA GLY A 324 -13.48 -10.96 4.07
C GLY A 324 -13.96 -9.60 4.58
N SER A 325 -14.15 -9.44 5.89
CA SER A 325 -14.49 -8.13 6.46
C SER A 325 -13.27 -7.20 6.46
N LEU A 326 -13.55 -5.91 6.43
CA LEU A 326 -12.58 -4.84 6.61
C LEU A 326 -12.89 -4.10 7.91
N VAL A 327 -11.89 -3.88 8.74
CA VAL A 327 -11.99 -3.04 9.95
C VAL A 327 -11.17 -1.79 9.77
N TRP A 328 -11.82 -0.64 9.97
CA TRP A 328 -11.24 0.68 9.83
C TRP A 328 -10.91 1.27 11.20
N HIS A 329 -9.69 1.76 11.37
CA HIS A 329 -9.20 2.51 12.52
C HIS A 329 -8.74 3.89 12.06
N VAL A 330 -9.03 4.91 12.87
CA VAL A 330 -8.55 6.28 12.64
C VAL A 330 -7.23 6.44 13.38
N LEU A 331 -6.19 6.87 12.68
CA LEU A 331 -4.85 7.05 13.26
C LEU A 331 -4.65 8.48 13.80
N PRO A 332 -3.77 8.66 14.82
CA PRO A 332 -3.53 9.95 15.47
C PRO A 332 -2.85 11.00 14.61
N ASP A 333 -2.18 10.63 13.51
CA ASP A 333 -1.54 11.59 12.58
C ASP A 333 -2.54 12.43 11.78
N ALA A 334 -3.83 12.20 11.96
CA ALA A 334 -4.87 13.18 11.67
C ALA A 334 -4.72 14.46 12.54
N ASP A 335 -4.24 14.35 13.78
CA ASP A 335 -4.44 15.33 14.84
C ASP A 335 -3.18 15.60 15.69
N GLY A 336 -2.08 16.05 15.06
CA GLY A 336 -0.99 16.72 15.78
C GLY A 336 -1.37 18.07 16.44
N HIS A 337 -2.60 18.21 16.95
CA HIS A 337 -3.48 19.38 17.05
C HIS A 337 -4.32 19.63 15.79
N LEU A 338 -5.59 19.19 15.77
CA LEU A 338 -6.76 19.98 15.34
C LEU A 338 -8.02 19.11 15.28
N SER A 339 -9.15 19.75 15.61
CA SER A 339 -10.51 19.26 15.43
C SER A 339 -10.70 18.40 14.18
N VAL A 340 -11.45 17.32 14.31
CA VAL A 340 -12.17 16.54 13.28
C VAL A 340 -12.48 17.29 11.97
N LEU A 341 -12.85 18.57 12.04
CA LEU A 341 -13.16 19.43 10.89
C LEU A 341 -11.92 19.79 10.01
N GLY A 342 -10.72 19.84 10.58
CA GLY A 342 -9.48 20.15 9.87
C GLY A 342 -8.94 18.95 9.08
N SER A 343 -9.01 17.76 9.67
CA SER A 343 -8.62 16.48 9.05
C SER A 343 -9.63 16.09 7.96
N VAL A 344 -10.93 16.34 8.20
CA VAL A 344 -11.99 16.30 7.16
C VAL A 344 -11.78 17.40 6.12
N GLY A 345 -11.28 18.58 6.47
CA GLY A 345 -10.96 19.66 5.53
C GLY A 345 -9.82 19.31 4.57
N ARG A 346 -8.76 18.64 5.06
CA ARG A 346 -7.68 18.09 4.22
C ARG A 346 -8.19 16.97 3.32
N PHE A 347 -9.07 16.12 3.83
CA PHE A 347 -9.76 15.05 3.10
C PHE A 347 -10.73 15.58 2.01
N LEU A 348 -11.47 16.64 2.29
CA LEU A 348 -12.32 17.33 1.30
C LEU A 348 -11.47 18.09 0.28
N ASN A 349 -10.31 18.62 0.67
CA ASN A 349 -9.36 19.20 -0.27
C ASN A 349 -8.77 18.15 -1.22
N LEU A 350 -8.45 16.94 -0.74
CA LEU A 350 -8.04 15.80 -1.56
C LEU A 350 -9.14 15.40 -2.57
N ASN A 351 -10.38 15.26 -2.10
CA ASN A 351 -11.53 15.00 -2.97
C ASN A 351 -11.83 16.16 -3.95
N SER A 352 -11.59 17.42 -3.55
CA SER A 352 -11.75 18.57 -4.43
C SER A 352 -10.65 18.62 -5.50
N LYS A 353 -9.40 18.28 -5.16
CA LYS A 353 -8.29 18.14 -6.12
C LYS A 353 -8.53 16.98 -7.08
N LEU A 354 -9.02 15.84 -6.59
CA LEU A 354 -9.44 14.70 -7.42
C LEU A 354 -10.62 15.05 -8.34
N LYS A 355 -11.61 15.80 -7.87
CA LYS A 355 -12.72 16.32 -8.70
C LYS A 355 -12.24 17.33 -9.74
N VAL A 356 -11.31 18.22 -9.38
CA VAL A 356 -10.69 19.18 -10.32
C VAL A 356 -9.89 18.42 -11.38
N VAL A 357 -9.08 17.44 -10.99
CA VAL A 357 -8.32 16.59 -11.92
C VAL A 357 -9.24 15.78 -12.82
N LYS A 358 -10.29 15.13 -12.28
CA LYS A 358 -11.28 14.41 -13.08
C LYS A 358 -12.05 15.33 -14.03
N GLY A 359 -12.39 16.54 -13.59
CA GLY A 359 -12.98 17.58 -14.43
C GLY A 359 -12.04 18.04 -15.54
N THR A 360 -10.75 18.18 -15.24
CA THR A 360 -9.72 18.59 -16.21
C THR A 360 -9.42 17.47 -17.21
N VAL A 361 -9.42 16.21 -16.77
CA VAL A 361 -9.27 15.02 -17.63
C VAL A 361 -10.49 14.83 -18.52
N GLN A 362 -11.72 14.98 -18.00
CA GLN A 362 -12.94 14.94 -18.81
C GLN A 362 -12.99 16.10 -19.80
N GLN A 363 -12.53 17.29 -19.39
CA GLN A 363 -12.43 18.44 -20.28
C GLN A 363 -11.36 18.21 -21.35
N ALA A 364 -10.22 17.62 -21.01
CA ALA A 364 -9.17 17.23 -21.95
C ALA A 364 -9.61 16.11 -22.90
N GLN A 365 -10.34 15.10 -22.43
CA GLN A 365 -10.98 14.08 -23.27
C GLN A 365 -12.00 14.70 -24.22
N LYS A 366 -12.84 15.62 -23.73
CA LYS A 366 -13.85 16.31 -24.54
C LYS A 366 -13.20 17.22 -25.60
N LEU A 367 -12.11 17.90 -25.25
CA LEU A 367 -11.28 18.67 -26.17
C LEU A 367 -10.56 17.77 -27.18
N ALA A 368 -10.06 16.60 -26.77
CA ALA A 368 -9.43 15.65 -27.68
C ALA A 368 -10.44 15.07 -28.68
N ILE A 369 -11.64 14.69 -28.21
CA ILE A 369 -12.74 14.23 -29.06
C ILE A 369 -13.19 15.33 -30.02
N SER A 370 -13.36 16.57 -29.56
CA SER A 370 -13.72 17.68 -30.45
C SER A 370 -12.62 18.00 -31.47
N THR A 371 -11.35 17.81 -31.10
CA THR A 371 -10.22 17.99 -32.03
C THR A 371 -10.19 16.89 -33.08
N ILE A 372 -10.52 15.65 -32.70
CA ILE A 372 -10.68 14.51 -33.61
C ILE A 372 -11.87 14.73 -34.56
N ASP A 373 -13.02 15.17 -34.05
CA ASP A 373 -14.19 15.48 -34.86
C ASP A 373 -13.92 16.62 -35.85
N ASN A 374 -13.22 17.67 -35.39
CA ASN A 374 -12.77 18.76 -36.27
C ASN A 374 -11.77 18.28 -37.33
N ALA A 375 -10.85 17.38 -36.98
CA ALA A 375 -9.90 16.80 -37.94
C ALA A 375 -10.61 15.91 -38.98
N HIS A 376 -11.62 15.14 -38.56
CA HIS A 376 -12.48 14.38 -39.48
C HIS A 376 -13.31 15.29 -40.39
N ALA A 377 -13.86 16.38 -39.86
CA ALA A 377 -14.58 17.38 -40.65
C ALA A 377 -13.67 18.00 -41.72
N VAL A 378 -12.46 18.44 -41.35
CA VAL A 378 -11.46 18.98 -42.30
C VAL A 378 -11.07 17.94 -43.34
N SER A 379 -10.87 16.68 -42.94
CA SER A 379 -10.56 15.59 -43.87
C SER A 379 -11.71 15.31 -44.85
N ASN A 380 -12.96 15.39 -44.40
CA ASN A 380 -14.12 15.21 -45.26
C ASN A 380 -14.29 16.39 -46.21
N THR A 381 -14.14 17.63 -45.74
CA THR A 381 -14.17 18.82 -46.61
C THR A 381 -13.04 18.78 -47.64
N ALA A 382 -11.83 18.36 -47.26
CA ALA A 382 -10.73 18.18 -48.21
C ALA A 382 -11.02 17.10 -49.25
N LYS A 383 -11.71 16.02 -48.87
CA LYS A 383 -12.15 14.97 -49.78
C LYS A 383 -13.24 15.46 -50.74
N ASP A 384 -14.23 16.20 -50.23
CA ASP A 384 -15.30 16.78 -51.04
C ASP A 384 -14.73 17.77 -52.07
N ILE A 385 -13.78 18.63 -51.67
CA ILE A 385 -13.05 19.52 -52.57
C ILE A 385 -12.26 18.73 -53.62
N ALA A 386 -11.61 17.63 -53.22
CA ALA A 386 -10.86 16.79 -54.15
C ALA A 386 -11.77 16.08 -55.16
N ASP A 387 -12.94 15.61 -54.73
CA ASP A 387 -13.94 14.97 -55.59
C ASP A 387 -14.61 15.99 -56.53
N GLU A 388 -14.85 17.22 -56.07
CA GLU A 388 -15.34 18.32 -56.89
C GLU A 388 -14.30 18.76 -57.92
N ALA A 389 -13.02 18.87 -57.53
CA ALA A 389 -11.92 19.15 -58.44
C ALA A 389 -11.74 18.02 -59.48
N LYS A 390 -11.94 16.76 -59.08
CA LYS A 390 -11.91 15.61 -59.99
C LYS A 390 -13.08 15.62 -60.97
N SER A 391 -14.28 15.97 -60.51
CA SER A 391 -15.48 16.15 -61.35
C SER A 391 -15.28 17.29 -62.36
N MET A 392 -14.75 18.43 -61.92
CA MET A 392 -14.39 19.55 -62.79
C MET A 392 -13.35 19.15 -63.84
N MET A 393 -12.28 18.43 -63.44
CA MET A 393 -11.30 17.91 -64.40
C MET A 393 -11.95 16.96 -65.41
N GLN A 394 -12.78 16.02 -64.98
CA GLN A 394 -13.49 15.11 -65.89
C GLN A 394 -14.42 15.85 -66.85
N THR A 395 -15.07 16.92 -66.40
CA THR A 395 -15.90 17.80 -67.24
C THR A 395 -15.07 18.57 -68.26
N ILE A 396 -13.92 19.13 -67.86
CA ILE A 396 -12.98 19.82 -68.75
C ILE A 396 -12.42 18.86 -69.80
N PHE A 397 -11.97 17.66 -69.40
CA PHE A 397 -11.45 16.65 -70.33
C PHE A 397 -12.54 16.01 -71.21
N GLY A 398 -13.80 16.02 -70.78
CA GLY A 398 -14.96 15.61 -71.58
C GLY A 398 -15.35 16.62 -72.66
N LEU A 399 -15.03 17.91 -72.49
CA LEU A 399 -15.24 18.97 -73.48
C LEU A 399 -14.18 18.97 -74.61
N PHE A 400 -13.12 18.17 -74.48
CA PHE A 400 -12.05 17.99 -75.48
C PHE A 400 -12.15 16.65 -76.25
N LYS A 401 -13.31 15.99 -76.22
CA LYS A 401 -13.71 14.91 -77.13
C LYS A 401 -14.92 15.36 -77.93
#